data_AF-A0A383EKA7-F1
#
_entry.id   AF-A0A383EKA7-F1
#
_cell.length_a   1.000
_cell.length_b   1.000
_cell.length_c   1.000
_cell.angle_alpha   90.00
_cell.angle_beta   90.00
_cell.angle_gamma   90.00
#
_symmetry.space_group_name_H-M   'P 1'
#
loop_
_entity.id
_entity.type
_entity.pdbx_description
1 polymer ?
#
loop_
_entity_poly.entity_id
_entity_poly.type
_entity_poly.pdbx_seq_one_letter_code
_entity_poly.pdbx_strand_id
1 'polypeptide(L)'
;MPKATKEDKRNTRDGLNLAKILYFFLMPFRPNLLKTYMSVDCFTEVSIDKLKIDGIQGVLIDADGTMGPHHTRKFSPEVVDHVNKMVNSGLKVAIYTNAF
;
A
#
# COMPACT_ATOMS: atom_id res chain seq x y z
N MET A 1 -17.03 43.57 14.27
CA MET A 1 -15.86 42.87 13.69
C MET A 1 -16.34 41.58 13.05
N PRO A 2 -16.24 41.40 11.73
CA PRO A 2 -16.67 40.16 11.10
C PRO A 2 -15.59 39.08 11.29
N LYS A 3 -16.00 37.94 11.84
CA LYS A 3 -15.17 36.75 12.00
C LYS A 3 -14.98 36.13 10.61
N ALA A 4 -13.74 36.08 10.12
CA ALA A 4 -13.41 35.36 8.90
C ALA A 4 -13.82 33.88 9.07
N THR A 5 -14.83 33.45 8.32
CA THR A 5 -15.15 32.04 8.13
C THR A 5 -13.96 31.38 7.47
N LYS A 6 -13.31 30.46 8.18
CA LYS A 6 -12.33 29.54 7.61
C LYS A 6 -12.99 28.87 6.41
N GLU A 7 -12.50 29.19 5.21
CA GLU A 7 -12.80 28.42 4.02
C GLU A 7 -12.43 26.97 4.31
N ASP A 8 -13.47 26.14 4.34
CA ASP A 8 -13.39 24.70 4.33
C ASP A 8 -12.65 24.31 3.04
N LYS A 9 -11.33 24.08 3.14
CA LYS A 9 -10.56 23.43 2.09
C LYS A 9 -11.09 22.01 1.98
N ARG A 10 -12.19 21.85 1.23
CA ARG A 10 -12.60 20.57 0.68
C ARG A 10 -11.41 20.07 -0.10
N ASN A 11 -10.68 19.11 0.46
CA ASN A 11 -9.77 18.28 -0.30
C ASN A 11 -10.61 17.63 -1.39
N THR A 12 -10.71 18.27 -2.55
CA THR A 12 -11.30 17.67 -3.74
C THR A 12 -10.36 16.53 -4.11
N ARG A 13 -10.67 15.34 -3.59
CA ARG A 13 -10.00 14.10 -3.95
C ARG A 13 -9.97 14.09 -5.47
N ASP A 14 -8.77 14.13 -6.04
CA ASP A 14 -8.61 14.14 -7.48
C ASP A 14 -9.25 12.86 -8.02
N GLY A 15 -10.40 13.02 -8.66
CA GLY A 15 -11.25 11.92 -9.08
C GLY A 15 -10.63 11.13 -10.22
N LEU A 16 -11.41 10.23 -10.80
CA LEU A 16 -11.02 9.55 -12.02
C LEU A 16 -11.00 10.57 -13.17
N ASN A 17 -9.82 11.07 -13.52
CA ASN A 17 -9.63 12.00 -14.64
C ASN A 17 -9.15 11.24 -15.89
N LEU A 18 -9.24 11.90 -17.06
CA LEU A 18 -8.88 11.28 -18.33
C LEU A 18 -7.45 10.74 -18.35
N ALA A 19 -6.50 11.44 -17.69
CA ALA A 19 -5.12 10.98 -17.59
C ALA A 19 -5.01 9.67 -16.80
N LYS A 20 -5.77 9.50 -15.70
CA LYS A 20 -5.83 8.25 -14.93
C LYS A 20 -6.49 7.11 -15.71
N ILE A 21 -7.57 7.40 -16.45
CA ILE A 21 -8.23 6.43 -17.32
C ILE A 21 -7.28 5.97 -18.43
N LEU A 22 -6.63 6.91 -19.10
CA LEU A 22 -5.66 6.63 -20.14
C LEU A 22 -4.47 5.86 -19.58
N TYR A 23 -3.95 6.24 -18.41
CA TYR A 23 -2.89 5.51 -17.72
C TYR A 23 -3.29 4.06 -17.43
N PHE A 24 -4.53 3.84 -16.98
CA PHE A 24 -5.05 2.49 -16.73
C PHE A 24 -5.14 1.65 -18.01
N PHE A 25 -5.66 2.21 -19.11
CA PHE A 25 -5.71 1.52 -20.40
C PHE A 25 -4.33 1.29 -21.03
N LEU A 26 -3.37 2.18 -20.76
CA LEU A 26 -1.99 2.04 -21.24
C LEU A 26 -1.15 1.08 -20.39
N MET A 27 -1.60 0.76 -19.17
CA MET A 27 -0.85 -0.10 -18.24
C MET A 27 -0.54 -1.48 -18.81
N PRO A 28 -1.50 -2.23 -19.42
CA PRO A 28 -1.24 -3.53 -20.04
C PRO A 28 -0.17 -3.50 -21.14
N PHE A 29 0.04 -2.34 -21.78
CA PHE A 29 1.06 -2.13 -22.82
C PHE A 29 2.41 -1.67 -22.25
N ARG A 30 2.53 -1.60 -20.92
CA ARG A 30 3.78 -1.33 -20.19
C ARG A 30 4.10 -2.51 -19.25
N PRO A 31 4.32 -3.73 -19.80
CA PRO A 31 4.48 -4.94 -19.00
C PRO A 31 5.62 -4.85 -17.98
N ASN A 32 6.68 -4.10 -18.29
CA ASN A 32 7.79 -3.87 -17.37
C ASN A 32 7.38 -3.09 -16.10
N LEU A 33 6.43 -2.15 -16.22
CA LEU A 33 5.93 -1.37 -15.09
C LEU A 33 4.86 -2.12 -14.29
N LEU A 34 4.11 -3.02 -14.94
CA LEU A 34 3.13 -3.89 -14.31
C LEU A 34 3.75 -5.11 -13.63
N LYS A 35 4.99 -5.49 -13.99
CA LYS A 35 5.64 -6.71 -13.52
C LYS A 35 5.66 -6.82 -11.99
N THR A 36 5.85 -5.72 -11.28
CA THR A 36 5.81 -5.69 -9.81
C THR A 36 4.37 -5.84 -9.29
N TYR A 37 3.40 -5.15 -9.88
CA TYR A 37 1.99 -5.23 -9.49
C TYR A 37 1.35 -6.60 -9.75
N MET A 38 1.84 -7.33 -10.76
CA MET A 38 1.39 -8.69 -11.09
C MET A 38 2.31 -9.77 -10.50
N SER A 39 3.30 -9.40 -9.69
CA SER A 39 4.28 -10.38 -9.18
C SER A 39 3.75 -11.24 -8.04
N VAL A 40 2.72 -10.76 -7.34
CA VAL A 40 2.10 -11.39 -6.17
C VAL A 40 0.61 -11.09 -6.14
N ASP A 41 -0.20 -12.07 -5.75
CA ASP A 41 -1.65 -11.94 -5.64
C ASP A 41 -2.07 -11.43 -4.26
N CYS A 42 -1.23 -11.62 -3.24
CA CYS A 42 -1.48 -11.16 -1.88
C CYS A 42 -0.20 -10.76 -1.14
N PHE A 43 -0.36 -10.03 -0.04
CA PHE A 43 0.76 -9.54 0.78
C PHE A 43 1.71 -10.66 1.25
N THR A 44 1.18 -11.82 1.62
CA THR A 44 1.97 -12.94 2.17
C THR A 44 2.89 -13.62 1.15
N GLU A 45 2.74 -13.31 -0.14
CA GLU A 45 3.59 -13.81 -1.22
C GLU A 45 4.81 -12.90 -1.50
N VAL A 46 4.87 -11.71 -0.89
CA VAL A 46 6.00 -10.79 -1.07
C VAL A 46 7.29 -11.45 -0.57
N SER A 47 8.24 -11.64 -1.48
CA SER A 47 9.51 -12.30 -1.16
C SER A 47 10.42 -11.41 -0.30
N ILE A 48 10.59 -11.79 0.97
CA ILE A 48 11.50 -11.12 1.92
C ILE A 48 12.96 -11.17 1.43
N ASP A 49 13.39 -12.32 0.91
CA ASP A 49 14.76 -12.49 0.41
C ASP A 49 15.05 -11.57 -0.76
N LYS A 50 14.08 -11.38 -1.66
CA LYS A 50 14.22 -10.46 -2.78
C LYS A 50 14.33 -9.01 -2.31
N LEU A 51 13.49 -8.59 -1.35
CA LEU A 51 13.61 -7.25 -0.76
C LEU A 51 15.02 -7.00 -0.21
N LYS A 52 15.60 -8.01 0.46
CA LYS A 52 16.96 -7.91 1.02
C LYS A 52 18.04 -7.88 -0.06
N ILE A 53 17.92 -8.72 -1.10
CA ILE A 53 18.85 -8.71 -2.26
C ILE A 53 18.84 -7.35 -2.95
N ASP A 54 17.66 -6.73 -3.05
CA ASP A 54 17.48 -5.40 -3.63
C ASP A 54 17.95 -4.26 -2.69
N GLY A 55 18.52 -4.60 -1.52
CA GLY A 55 19.11 -3.64 -0.57
C GLY A 55 18.07 -2.89 0.27
N ILE A 56 16.81 -3.31 0.28
CA ILE A 56 15.76 -2.68 1.08
C ILE A 56 16.00 -2.97 2.56
N GLN A 57 16.02 -1.91 3.37
CA GLN A 57 16.27 -1.98 4.81
C GLN A 57 15.00 -1.88 5.65
N GLY A 58 13.90 -1.40 5.06
CA GLY A 58 12.63 -1.27 5.74
C GLY A 58 11.46 -1.02 4.81
N VAL A 59 10.26 -1.30 5.33
CA VAL A 59 9.00 -1.22 4.61
C VAL A 59 7.97 -0.46 5.45
N LEU A 60 7.20 0.40 4.79
CA LEU A 60 6.00 1.02 5.35
C LEU A 60 4.80 0.33 4.71
N ILE A 61 3.97 -0.31 5.53
CA ILE A 61 2.89 -1.18 5.10
C ILE A 61 1.56 -0.53 5.47
N ASP A 62 0.71 -0.30 4.49
CA ASP A 62 -0.70 0.04 4.73
C ASP A 62 -1.44 -1.17 5.31
N ALA A 63 -2.43 -0.94 6.17
CA ALA A 63 -3.14 -2.02 6.83
C ALA A 63 -4.38 -2.48 6.05
N ASP A 64 -5.35 -1.58 5.87
CA ASP A 64 -6.70 -1.87 5.37
C ASP A 64 -6.76 -1.92 3.85
N GLY A 65 -7.09 -3.08 3.28
CA GLY A 65 -7.05 -3.31 1.84
C GLY A 65 -5.68 -3.78 1.33
N THR A 66 -4.69 -3.89 2.22
CA THR A 66 -3.34 -4.39 1.91
C THR A 66 -3.04 -5.69 2.65
N MET A 67 -3.05 -5.68 3.99
CA MET A 67 -2.81 -6.86 4.83
C MET A 67 -4.08 -7.67 5.14
N GLY A 68 -5.24 -7.12 4.77
CA GLY A 68 -6.55 -7.75 4.89
C GLY A 68 -7.59 -6.93 4.13
N PRO A 69 -8.86 -7.36 4.11
CA PRO A 69 -9.94 -6.59 3.48
C PRO A 69 -10.09 -5.19 4.08
N HIS A 70 -10.83 -4.30 3.39
CA HIS A 70 -11.17 -3.00 3.96
C HIS A 70 -11.92 -3.14 5.29
N HIS A 71 -11.56 -2.29 6.26
CA HIS A 71 -12.10 -2.28 7.63
C HIS A 71 -11.81 -3.55 8.43
N THR A 72 -10.66 -4.18 8.17
CA THR A 72 -10.29 -5.39 8.90
C THR A 72 -9.94 -5.03 10.34
N ARG A 73 -10.56 -5.73 11.30
CA ARG A 73 -10.26 -5.55 12.74
C ARG A 73 -9.28 -6.59 13.28
N LYS A 74 -9.05 -7.64 12.50
CA LYS A 74 -8.16 -8.75 12.83
C LYS A 74 -7.45 -9.18 11.56
N PHE A 75 -6.17 -9.52 11.70
CA PHE A 75 -5.38 -10.11 10.63
C PHE A 75 -5.35 -11.63 10.79
N SER A 76 -5.25 -12.34 9.66
CA SER A 76 -5.08 -13.80 9.69
C SER A 76 -3.72 -14.15 10.32
N PRO A 77 -3.58 -15.37 10.89
CA PRO A 77 -2.29 -15.84 11.40
C PRO A 77 -1.18 -15.77 10.35
N GLU A 78 -1.50 -16.07 9.09
CA GLU A 78 -0.54 -16.04 7.98
C GLU A 78 0.06 -14.65 7.74
N VAL A 79 -0.76 -13.60 7.84
CA VAL A 79 -0.30 -12.21 7.70
C VAL A 79 0.59 -11.83 8.88
N VAL A 80 0.19 -12.19 10.10
CA VAL A 80 0.99 -11.95 11.31
C VAL A 80 2.33 -12.67 11.23
N ASP A 81 2.34 -13.94 10.82
CA ASP A 81 3.55 -14.73 10.63
C ASP A 81 4.45 -14.16 9.55
N HIS A 82 3.87 -13.63 8.47
CA HIS A 82 4.64 -12.99 7.41
C HIS A 82 5.31 -11.70 7.88
N VAL A 83 4.60 -10.84 8.63
CA VAL A 83 5.19 -9.65 9.26
C VAL A 83 6.29 -10.05 10.25
N ASN A 84 6.06 -11.08 11.06
CA ASN A 84 7.08 -11.59 11.97
C ASN A 84 8.32 -12.08 11.23
N LYS A 85 8.16 -12.79 10.11
CA LYS A 85 9.28 -13.18 9.24
C LYS A 85 10.04 -11.97 8.70
N MET A 86 9.33 -10.92 8.27
CA MET A 86 9.98 -9.67 7.83
C MET A 86 10.84 -9.07 8.94
N VAL A 87 10.29 -8.89 10.13
CA VAL A 87 11.01 -8.35 11.29
C VAL A 87 12.21 -9.23 11.66
N ASN A 88 12.00 -10.54 11.77
CA ASN A 88 13.06 -11.50 12.12
C ASN A 88 14.16 -11.59 11.06
N SER A 89 13.88 -11.24 9.81
CA SER A 89 14.88 -11.17 8.73
C SER A 89 15.80 -9.95 8.84
N GLY A 90 15.50 -9.01 9.74
CA GLY A 90 16.22 -7.76 9.95
C GLY A 90 15.61 -6.54 9.23
N LEU A 91 14.46 -6.68 8.57
CA LEU A 91 13.75 -5.53 7.98
C LEU A 91 13.10 -4.68 9.07
N LYS A 92 13.24 -3.35 8.96
CA LYS A 92 12.45 -2.41 9.75
C LYS A 92 11.02 -2.36 9.19
N VAL A 93 10.03 -2.71 9.99
CA VAL A 93 8.63 -2.72 9.57
C VAL A 93 7.86 -1.63 10.31
N ALA A 94 7.19 -0.77 9.57
CA ALA A 94 6.23 0.19 10.09
C ALA A 94 4.86 -0.09 9.46
N ILE A 95 3.81 -0.11 10.29
CA ILE A 95 2.42 -0.28 9.84
C ILE A 95 1.70 1.05 9.96
N TYR A 96 1.02 1.45 8.90
CA TYR A 96 0.19 2.65 8.86
C TYR A 96 -1.27 2.26 8.62
N THR A 97 -2.18 2.82 9.42
CA THR A 97 -3.62 2.67 9.23
C THR A 97 -4.32 3.99 9.52
N ASN A 98 -5.42 4.22 8.80
CA ASN A 98 -6.35 5.31 9.08
C ASN A 98 -7.55 4.85 9.94
N ALA A 99 -7.58 3.57 10.34
CA ALA A 99 -8.58 3.06 11.26
C ALA A 99 -8.30 3.61 12.67
N PHE A 100 -9.31 4.26 13.25
CA PHE A 100 -9.34 4.74 14.63
C PHE A 100 -9.96 3.69 15.56
#